data_AF-A0A9W8K017-F1
#
_entry.id   AF-A0A9W8K017-F1
#
_cell.length_a   1.000
_cell.length_b   1.000
_cell.length_c   1.000
_cell.angle_alpha   90.00
_cell.angle_beta   90.00
_cell.angle_gamma   90.00
#
_symmetry.space_group_name_H-M   'P 1'
#
loop_
_entity.id
_entity.type
_entity.pdbx_description
1 polymer ?
#
loop_
_entity_poly.entity_id
_entity_poly.type
_entity_poly.pdbx_seq_one_letter_code
_entity_poly.pdbx_strand_id
1 'polypeptide(L)'
;MLLDYSDPEGREAIIVLVCKPAFVVAESESYRGPVLFNPGGPRGSGVDFIIMARDMLATIIGPQFDLIGFDPRGAQFTLPFRSQV
;
A
#
# COMPACT_ATOMS: atom_id res chain seq x y z
N MET A 1 -12.88 -4.03 3.76
CA MET A 1 -12.90 -3.25 5.02
C MET A 1 -14.25 -2.58 5.15
N LEU A 2 -14.81 -2.42 6.34
CA LEU A 2 -16.09 -1.75 6.52
C LEU A 2 -16.03 -0.29 6.02
N LEU A 3 -17.06 0.14 5.29
CA LEU A 3 -17.21 1.54 4.85
C LEU A 3 -17.64 2.43 6.02
N ASP A 4 -18.50 1.90 6.88
CA ASP A 4 -18.87 2.48 8.17
C ASP A 4 -18.54 1.47 9.26
N TYR A 5 -17.59 1.79 10.12
CA TYR A 5 -17.18 0.91 11.22
C TYR A 5 -18.27 0.75 12.30
N SER A 6 -19.26 1.63 12.33
CA SER A 6 -20.40 1.57 13.27
C SER A 6 -21.50 0.62 12.78
N ASP A 7 -21.46 0.24 11.50
CA ASP A 7 -22.39 -0.68 10.85
C ASP A 7 -21.61 -1.90 10.30
N PRO A 8 -21.35 -2.92 11.12
CA PRO A 8 -20.53 -4.07 10.73
C PRO A 8 -21.16 -4.96 9.66
N GLU A 9 -22.48 -4.87 9.46
CA GLU A 9 -23.22 -5.55 8.38
C GLU A 9 -23.38 -4.64 7.14
N GLY A 10 -22.80 -3.45 7.20
CA GLY A 10 -22.88 -2.44 6.16
C GLY A 10 -22.01 -2.73 4.95
N ARG A 11 -21.90 -1.74 4.05
CA ARG A 11 -21.08 -1.87 2.84
C ARG A 11 -19.60 -1.97 3.17
N GLU A 12 -18.87 -2.62 2.28
CA GLU A 12 -17.41 -2.71 2.37
C GLU A 12 -16.71 -1.88 1.28
N ALA A 13 -15.50 -1.43 1.60
CA ALA A 13 -14.52 -0.92 0.66
C ALA A 13 -13.44 -1.99 0.36
N ILE A 14 -13.00 -2.02 -0.90
CA ILE A 14 -11.88 -2.81 -1.40
C ILE A 14 -10.66 -1.88 -1.46
N ILE A 15 -9.63 -2.22 -0.70
CA ILE A 15 -8.35 -1.51 -0.70
C ILE A 15 -7.37 -2.25 -1.60
N VAL A 16 -6.71 -1.50 -2.48
CA VAL A 16 -5.69 -2.04 -3.38
C VAL A 16 -4.32 -1.73 -2.81
N LEU A 17 -3.46 -2.75 -2.86
CA LEU A 17 -2.08 -2.69 -2.42
C LEU A 17 -1.16 -3.28 -3.47
N VAL A 18 0.08 -2.81 -3.48
CA VAL A 18 1.18 -3.34 -4.26
C VAL A 18 2.35 -3.63 -3.33
N CYS A 19 3.08 -4.69 -3.62
CA CYS A 19 4.27 -5.07 -2.88
C CYS A 19 5.45 -5.22 -3.84
N LYS A 20 6.57 -4.56 -3.54
CA LYS A 20 7.89 -5.01 -3.99
C LYS A 20 8.45 -5.91 -2.89
N PRO A 21 8.62 -7.22 -3.14
CA PRO A 21 9.22 -8.10 -2.15
C PRO A 21 10.64 -7.68 -1.79
N ALA A 22 11.05 -8.00 -0.56
CA ALA A 22 12.43 -7.98 -0.13
C ALA A 22 13.30 -8.80 -1.10
N PHE A 23 14.59 -8.45 -1.19
CA PHE A 23 15.54 -9.22 -1.99
C PHE A 23 15.96 -10.52 -1.30
N VAL A 24 15.74 -10.61 0.01
CA VAL A 24 15.90 -11.84 0.78
C VAL A 24 14.54 -12.55 0.89
N VAL A 25 14.56 -13.88 0.95
CA VAL A 25 13.35 -14.68 1.18
C VAL A 25 12.81 -14.49 2.60
N ALA A 26 11.51 -14.67 2.80
CA ALA A 26 10.83 -14.40 4.07
C ALA A 26 11.32 -15.27 5.24
N GLU A 27 11.86 -16.45 4.95
CA GLU A 27 12.40 -17.40 5.93
C GLU A 27 13.83 -17.03 6.37
N SER A 28 14.47 -16.08 5.69
CA SER A 28 15.81 -15.63 6.05
C SER A 28 15.80 -14.93 7.40
N GLU A 29 16.78 -15.23 8.27
CA GLU A 29 17.03 -14.46 9.50
C GLU A 29 17.32 -12.97 9.23
N SER A 30 17.71 -12.64 8.00
CA SER A 30 17.93 -11.25 7.59
C SER A 30 16.64 -10.52 7.24
N TYR A 31 15.51 -11.20 6.99
CA TYR A 31 14.24 -10.55 6.64
C TYR A 31 13.71 -9.73 7.82
N ARG A 32 13.28 -8.50 7.53
CA ARG A 32 12.88 -7.52 8.56
C ARG A 32 11.42 -7.09 8.47
N GLY A 33 10.63 -7.72 7.62
CA GLY A 33 9.20 -7.46 7.51
C GLY A 33 8.82 -6.35 6.53
N PRO A 34 7.52 -6.01 6.46
CA PRO A 34 7.00 -5.01 5.55
C PRO A 34 7.13 -3.58 6.08
N VAL A 35 7.35 -2.63 5.17
CA VAL A 35 7.27 -1.19 5.39
C VAL A 35 6.14 -0.62 4.54
N LEU A 36 5.17 0.02 5.18
CA LEU A 36 4.04 0.66 4.51
C LEU A 36 4.35 2.12 4.16
N PHE A 37 4.06 2.50 2.91
CA PHE A 37 4.25 3.84 2.39
C PHE A 37 2.91 4.50 2.05
N ASN A 38 2.79 5.77 2.41
CA ASN A 38 1.70 6.65 2.01
C ASN A 38 2.31 7.97 1.50
N PRO A 39 2.18 8.30 0.20
CA PRO A 39 2.82 9.48 -0.39
C PRO A 39 2.17 10.82 0.00
N GLY A 40 1.02 10.80 0.70
CA GLY A 40 0.28 12.01 1.06
C GLY A 40 -0.76 12.42 0.00
N GLY A 41 -0.94 13.73 -0.22
CA GLY A 41 -1.96 14.30 -1.12
C GLY A 41 -3.21 14.86 -0.41
N PRO A 42 -3.78 14.16 0.59
CA PRO A 42 -4.86 13.17 0.46
C PRO A 42 -5.15 12.54 -0.92
N ARG A 43 -5.51 11.24 -0.89
CA ARG A 43 -5.83 10.42 -2.09
C ARG A 43 -4.65 10.25 -3.06
N GLY A 44 -3.41 10.50 -2.64
CA GLY A 44 -2.24 10.05 -3.40
C GLY A 44 -2.22 8.53 -3.49
N SER A 45 -1.89 8.00 -4.67
CA SER A 45 -1.81 6.56 -4.87
C SER A 45 -0.50 6.01 -4.31
N GLY A 46 -0.60 5.16 -3.27
CA GLY A 46 0.55 4.42 -2.79
C GLY A 46 0.98 3.34 -3.78
N VAL A 47 0.05 2.84 -4.61
CA VAL A 47 0.37 1.90 -5.69
C VAL A 47 1.31 2.54 -6.70
N ASP A 48 0.94 3.68 -7.26
CA ASP A 48 1.76 4.40 -8.23
C ASP A 48 3.09 4.85 -7.63
N PHE A 49 3.07 5.30 -6.37
CA PHE A 49 4.28 5.71 -5.65
C PHE A 49 5.31 4.57 -5.56
N ILE A 50 4.89 3.36 -5.17
CA ILE A 50 5.81 2.22 -5.11
C ILE A 50 6.26 1.81 -6.52
N ILE A 51 5.39 1.78 -7.51
CA ILE A 51 5.78 1.47 -8.89
C ILE A 51 6.92 2.39 -9.36
N MET A 52 6.86 3.68 -9.00
CA MET A 52 7.85 4.68 -9.39
C MET A 52 9.12 4.68 -8.51
N ALA A 53 8.99 4.55 -7.19
CA ALA A 53 10.07 4.85 -6.24
C ALA A 53 10.76 3.62 -5.62
N ARG A 54 10.24 2.40 -5.83
CA ARG A 54 10.65 1.19 -5.10
C ARG A 54 12.15 0.87 -5.10
N ASP A 55 12.88 1.16 -6.18
CA ASP A 55 14.32 0.84 -6.26
C ASP A 55 15.17 1.86 -5.49
N MET A 56 14.78 3.14 -5.54
CA MET A 56 15.36 4.19 -4.67
C MET A 56 15.08 3.87 -3.20
N LEU A 57 13.83 3.53 -2.86
CA LEU A 57 13.44 3.19 -1.50
C LEU A 57 14.22 1.99 -0.96
N ALA A 58 14.36 0.92 -1.75
CA ALA A 58 15.15 -0.26 -1.36
C ALA A 58 16.63 0.06 -1.12
N THR A 59 17.19 1.04 -1.83
CA THR A 59 18.56 1.52 -1.61
C THR A 59 18.68 2.25 -0.26
N ILE A 60 17.65 3.01 0.12
CA ILE A 60 17.65 3.82 1.36
C ILE A 60 17.39 2.95 2.59
N ILE A 61 16.37 2.09 2.55
CA ILE A 61 15.92 1.34 3.73
C ILE A 61 16.57 -0.03 3.85
N GLY A 62 17.08 -0.57 2.75
CA GLY A 62 17.79 -1.83 2.69
C GLY A 62 17.01 -2.97 2.01
N PRO A 63 17.72 -4.03 1.59
CA PRO A 63 17.16 -5.15 0.83
C PRO A 63 16.27 -6.11 1.64
N GLN A 64 16.19 -5.92 2.96
CA GLN A 64 15.55 -6.85 3.90
C GLN A 64 14.05 -6.62 4.10
N PHE A 65 13.49 -5.60 3.45
CA PHE A 65 12.13 -5.14 3.69
C PHE A 65 11.24 -5.32 2.46
N ASP A 66 10.00 -5.75 2.67
CA ASP A 66 8.96 -5.61 1.66
C ASP A 66 8.51 -4.15 1.60
N LEU A 67 8.39 -3.60 0.40
CA LEU A 67 7.89 -2.24 0.20
C LEU A 67 6.43 -2.30 -0.21
N ILE A 68 5.55 -1.89 0.70
CA ILE A 68 4.10 -1.95 0.49
C ILE A 68 3.54 -0.55 0.30
N GLY A 69 2.87 -0.36 -0.82
CA GLY A 69 2.08 0.84 -1.12
C GLY A 69 0.62 0.47 -1.19
N PHE A 70 -0.25 1.35 -0.71
CA PHE A 70 -1.70 1.13 -0.81
C PHE A 70 -2.40 2.41 -1.23
N ASP A 71 -3.52 2.24 -1.91
CA ASP A 71 -4.43 3.35 -2.19
C ASP A 71 -5.41 3.48 -1.02
N PRO A 72 -5.49 4.63 -0.34
CA PRO A 72 -6.51 4.83 0.70
C PRO A 72 -7.93 4.70 0.14
N ARG A 73 -8.91 4.48 1.00
CA ARG A 73 -10.33 4.39 0.59
C ARG A 73 -10.74 5.58 -0.30
N GLY A 74 -11.41 5.31 -1.41
CA GLY A 74 -11.85 6.33 -2.36
C GLY A 74 -10.73 6.95 -3.20
N ALA A 75 -9.52 6.40 -3.14
CA ALA A 75 -8.40 6.74 -4.01
C ALA A 75 -8.26 5.70 -5.13
N GLN A 76 -8.04 6.20 -6.35
CA GLN A 76 -7.48 5.51 -7.51
C GLN A 76 -8.04 4.11 -7.69
N PHE A 77 -7.28 3.06 -7.39
CA PHE A 77 -7.67 1.68 -7.69
C PHE A 77 -8.62 1.07 -6.65
N THR A 78 -8.94 1.77 -5.55
CA THR A 78 -9.88 1.28 -4.53
C THR A 78 -11.35 1.41 -4.93
N LEU A 79 -12.19 0.52 -4.38
CA LEU A 79 -13.63 0.59 -4.52
C LEU A 79 -14.31 0.86 -3.17
N PRO A 80 -15.36 1.68 -3.10
CA PRO A 80 -15.90 2.48 -4.20
C PRO A 80 -14.95 3.64 -4.55
N PHE A 81 -14.66 3.80 -5.85
CA PHE A 81 -13.94 4.97 -6.35
C PHE A 81 -14.92 6.12 -6.55
N ARG A 82 -14.56 7.32 -6.09
CA ARG A 82 -15.30 8.55 -6.40
C ARG A 82 -14.52 9.35 -7.43
N SER A 83 -14.98 9.38 -8.68
CA SER A 83 -14.41 10.25 -9.71
C SER A 83 -14.49 11.72 -9.27
N GLN A 84 -13.44 12.48 -9.58
CA GLN A 84 -13.45 13.93 -9.39
C GLN A 84 -14.15 14.58 -10.59
N VAL A 85 -15.47 14.41 -10.69
CA VAL A 85 -16.34 15.19 -11.58
C VAL A 85 -17.64 15.44 -10.86
#